data_AF-A0A918DG79-F1
#
_entry.id   AF-A0A918DG79-F1
#
_cell.length_a   1.000
_cell.length_b   1.000
_cell.length_c   1.000
_cell.angle_alpha   90.00
_cell.angle_beta   90.00
_cell.angle_gamma   90.00
#
_symmetry.space_group_name_H-M   'P 1'
#
loop_
_entity.id
_entity.type
_entity.pdbx_description
1 polymer ?
#
loop_
_entity_poly.entity_id
_entity_poly.type
_entity_poly.pdbx_seq_one_letter_code
_entity_poly.pdbx_strand_id
1 'polypeptide(L)'
;MQSQLSSQTASTSSSAVQRLLERSWFSNGIIALILLNAVTLGLETTAFGQANIQFLRWLDTIILCVFTLELSLKLIAYRQHFFRSGWNWFDLIIVLLSWLPTSGPLAVLRAFRILRVLRLFSVVPQMRRVIGALGHSLPGMASVVGVLGIIFYVSAVLVTKLFGTHPDANMQEWFGSIGASAYTLFQVMTLESWSMGIVRPTMELFPWSWLFFVPFIIITSFAVLNLFIGIIVDAMQVMHEEDVSRHPESAPASKEDIQKLQAQLQALTDKLDMAKNNDKKSGI
;
A
#
# COMPACT_ATOMS: atom_id res chain seq x y z
N MET A 1 -40.37 -5.70 26.58
CA MET A 1 -40.78 -6.60 25.48
C MET A 1 -39.62 -6.69 24.47
N GLN A 2 -38.41 -7.11 24.86
CA GLN A 2 -38.00 -8.49 25.19
C GLN A 2 -37.99 -9.51 24.02
N SER A 3 -38.06 -9.08 22.74
CA SER A 3 -38.05 -10.03 21.60
C SER A 3 -36.95 -9.84 20.54
N GLN A 4 -35.84 -9.12 20.80
CA GLN A 4 -34.75 -8.98 19.81
C GLN A 4 -33.34 -9.36 20.32
N LEU A 5 -33.22 -9.98 21.49
CA LEU A 5 -31.94 -10.40 22.08
C LEU A 5 -31.54 -11.86 21.79
N SER A 6 -32.20 -12.56 20.86
CA SER A 6 -32.07 -14.02 20.71
C SER A 6 -31.66 -14.53 19.31
N SER A 7 -31.06 -13.70 18.45
CA SER A 7 -30.69 -14.15 17.08
C SER A 7 -29.22 -13.95 16.67
N GLN A 8 -28.28 -13.88 17.61
CA GLN A 8 -26.83 -13.94 17.30
C GLN A 8 -26.03 -14.77 18.32
N THR A 9 -26.51 -15.97 18.61
CA THR A 9 -25.67 -17.07 19.12
C THR A 9 -25.51 -18.12 18.03
N ALA A 10 -25.02 -17.71 16.86
CA ALA A 10 -24.49 -18.65 15.88
C ALA A 10 -23.16 -19.17 16.41
N SER A 11 -23.24 -20.26 17.17
CA SER A 11 -22.12 -21.06 17.66
C SER A 11 -21.28 -21.58 16.50
N THR A 12 -20.26 -20.83 16.07
CA THR A 12 -19.15 -21.40 15.32
C THR A 12 -18.29 -22.18 16.31
N SER A 13 -18.50 -23.49 16.37
CA SER A 13 -17.61 -24.41 17.07
C SER A 13 -16.21 -24.26 16.45
N SER A 14 -15.36 -23.45 17.07
CA SER A 14 -13.99 -23.27 16.60
C SER A 14 -13.25 -24.59 16.78
N SER A 15 -12.81 -25.17 15.65
CA SER A 15 -12.12 -26.45 15.67
C SER A 15 -10.89 -26.33 16.58
N ALA A 16 -10.46 -27.43 17.22
CA ALA A 16 -9.27 -27.42 18.09
C ALA A 16 -8.03 -26.83 17.40
N VAL A 17 -7.98 -26.96 16.06
CA VAL A 17 -6.95 -26.40 15.19
C VAL A 17 -7.02 -24.87 15.13
N GLN A 18 -8.20 -24.26 15.02
CA GLN A 18 -8.34 -22.80 15.06
C GLN A 18 -7.85 -22.23 16.40
N ARG A 19 -8.24 -22.87 17.51
CA ARG A 19 -7.79 -22.48 18.85
C ARG A 19 -6.28 -22.65 19.07
N LEU A 20 -5.61 -23.55 18.33
CA LEU A 20 -4.15 -23.66 18.36
C LEU A 20 -3.48 -22.53 17.57
N LEU A 21 -4.00 -22.22 16.38
CA LEU A 21 -3.46 -21.19 15.48
C LEU A 21 -3.59 -19.76 16.06
N GLU A 22 -4.62 -19.50 16.86
CA GLU A 22 -4.88 -18.20 17.49
C GLU A 22 -4.01 -17.95 18.75
N ARG A 23 -3.26 -18.95 19.23
CA ARG A 23 -2.43 -18.76 20.42
C ARG A 23 -1.23 -17.85 20.11
N SER A 24 -1.01 -16.89 20.99
CA SER A 24 0.13 -15.95 20.92
C SER A 24 1.48 -16.66 20.87
N TRP A 25 1.67 -17.75 21.63
CA TRP A 25 2.93 -18.51 21.60
C TRP A 25 3.21 -19.12 20.22
N PHE A 26 2.17 -19.60 19.52
CA PHE A 26 2.31 -20.17 18.18
C PHE A 26 2.68 -19.09 17.18
N SER A 27 1.96 -17.96 17.19
CA SER A 27 2.27 -16.80 16.35
C SER A 27 3.69 -16.27 16.60
N ASN A 28 4.09 -16.12 17.87
CA ASN A 28 5.43 -15.64 18.23
C ASN A 28 6.51 -16.64 17.81
N GLY A 29 6.24 -17.94 17.90
CA GLY A 29 7.12 -18.98 17.38
C GLY A 29 7.33 -18.87 15.86
N ILE A 30 6.26 -18.64 15.09
CA ILE A 30 6.36 -18.41 13.64
C ILE A 30 7.17 -17.14 13.34
N ILE A 31 6.95 -16.05 14.07
CA ILE A 31 7.73 -14.81 13.91
C ILE A 31 9.22 -15.07 14.19
N ALA A 32 9.54 -15.78 15.26
CA ALA A 32 10.92 -16.13 15.59
C ALA A 32 11.58 -16.97 14.49
N LEU A 33 10.85 -17.92 13.89
CA LEU A 33 11.35 -18.71 12.76
C LEU A 33 11.54 -17.86 11.50
N ILE A 34 10.68 -16.88 11.23
CA ILE A 34 10.86 -15.93 10.11
C ILE A 34 12.14 -15.11 10.31
N LEU A 35 12.36 -14.59 11.51
CA LEU A 35 13.56 -13.81 11.84
C LEU A 35 14.82 -14.67 11.77
N LEU A 36 14.78 -15.89 12.30
CA LEU A 36 15.88 -16.84 12.19
C LEU A 36 16.21 -17.15 10.73
N ASN A 37 15.19 -17.36 9.89
CA ASN A 37 15.38 -17.62 8.48
C ASN A 37 16.00 -16.42 7.74
N ALA A 38 15.56 -15.21 8.05
CA ALA A 38 16.14 -13.98 7.51
C ALA A 38 17.63 -13.85 7.88
N VAL A 39 17.99 -14.15 9.13
CA VAL A 39 19.40 -14.17 9.56
C VAL A 39 20.18 -15.24 8.80
N THR A 40 19.64 -16.45 8.66
CA THR A 40 20.33 -17.53 7.93
C THR A 40 20.57 -17.18 6.46
N LEU A 41 19.63 -16.48 5.83
CA LEU A 41 19.78 -16.01 4.45
C LEU A 41 20.87 -14.94 4.32
N GLY A 42 20.97 -14.03 5.30
CA GLY A 42 22.09 -13.08 5.36
C GLY A 42 23.43 -13.77 5.61
N LEU A 43 23.46 -14.83 6.42
CA LEU A 43 24.69 -15.60 6.65
C LEU A 43 25.15 -16.32 5.37
N GLU A 44 24.24 -16.81 4.51
CA GLU A 44 24.59 -17.43 3.22
C GLU A 44 25.41 -16.52 2.31
N THR A 45 25.31 -15.19 2.45
CA THR A 45 26.09 -14.23 1.65
C THR A 45 27.52 -14.02 2.17
N THR A 46 27.85 -14.57 3.33
CA THR A 46 29.17 -14.43 3.98
C THR A 46 30.06 -15.65 3.73
N ALA A 47 31.37 -15.49 3.90
CA ALA A 47 32.32 -16.60 3.81
C ALA A 47 32.01 -17.74 4.81
N PHE A 48 31.53 -17.38 6.02
CA PHE A 48 31.10 -18.36 7.02
C PHE A 48 29.89 -19.19 6.55
N GLY A 49 28.90 -18.55 5.92
CA GLY A 49 27.74 -19.26 5.39
C GLY A 49 28.08 -20.13 4.20
N GLN A 50 29.02 -19.72 3.34
CA GLN A 50 29.52 -20.57 2.26
C GLN A 50 30.24 -21.81 2.80
N ALA A 51 31.02 -21.68 3.88
CA ALA A 51 31.66 -22.81 4.55
C ALA A 51 30.65 -23.76 5.21
N ASN A 52 29.50 -23.27 5.66
CA ASN A 52 28.47 -24.03 6.37
C ASN A 52 27.17 -24.20 5.55
N ILE A 53 27.27 -24.17 4.22
CA ILE A 53 26.11 -24.10 3.33
C ILE A 53 25.14 -25.28 3.49
N GLN A 54 25.66 -26.48 3.80
CA GLN A 54 24.85 -27.67 4.00
C GLN A 54 23.97 -27.56 5.25
N PHE A 55 24.51 -27.02 6.34
CA PHE A 55 23.77 -26.80 7.57
C PHE A 55 22.69 -25.73 7.38
N LEU A 56 23.03 -24.61 6.73
CA LEU A 56 22.08 -23.53 6.44
C LEU A 56 20.93 -24.00 5.53
N ARG A 57 21.21 -24.80 4.50
CA ARG A 57 20.19 -25.40 3.63
C ARG A 57 19.26 -26.36 4.38
N TRP A 58 19.81 -27.17 5.28
CA TRP A 58 19.02 -28.09 6.09
C TRP A 58 18.07 -27.32 7.01
N LEU A 59 18.58 -26.29 7.67
CA LEU A 59 17.78 -25.38 8.51
C LEU A 59 16.70 -24.65 7.69
N ASP A 60 17.02 -24.13 6.50
CA ASP A 60 16.06 -23.50 5.59
C ASP A 60 14.93 -24.46 5.18
N THR A 61 15.27 -25.72 4.90
CA THR A 61 14.29 -26.76 4.53
C THR A 61 13.36 -27.07 5.69
N ILE A 62 13.88 -27.17 6.92
CA ILE A 62 13.05 -27.38 8.12
C ILE A 62 12.09 -26.23 8.31
N ILE A 63 12.57 -24.98 8.24
CA ILE A 63 11.72 -23.81 8.40
C ILE A 63 10.64 -23.78 7.31
N LEU A 64 10.98 -24.09 6.06
CA LEU A 64 10.00 -24.19 4.97
C LEU A 64 8.96 -25.27 5.22
N CYS A 65 9.35 -26.44 5.75
CA CYS A 65 8.41 -27.49 6.13
C CYS A 65 7.45 -27.04 7.24
N VAL A 66 7.95 -26.37 8.28
CA VAL A 66 7.12 -25.81 9.36
C VAL A 66 6.11 -24.79 8.80
N PHE A 67 6.57 -23.92 7.91
CA PHE A 67 5.74 -22.93 7.23
C PHE A 67 4.66 -23.55 6.33
N THR A 68 5.02 -24.62 5.62
CA THR A 68 4.07 -25.36 4.78
C THR A 68 3.01 -26.06 5.64
N LEU A 69 3.43 -26.64 6.76
CA LEU A 69 2.52 -27.26 7.73
C LEU A 69 1.57 -26.22 8.34
N GLU A 70 2.09 -25.08 8.78
CA GLU A 70 1.32 -23.97 9.33
C GLU A 70 0.27 -23.46 8.33
N LEU A 71 0.65 -23.25 7.08
CA LEU A 71 -0.26 -22.84 6.01
C LEU A 71 -1.32 -23.92 5.72
N SER A 72 -0.93 -25.18 5.72
CA SER A 72 -1.85 -26.32 5.52
C SER A 72 -2.87 -26.41 6.66
N LEU A 73 -2.45 -26.21 7.91
CA LEU A 73 -3.33 -26.15 9.06
C LEU A 73 -4.31 -24.97 8.95
N LYS A 74 -3.85 -23.79 8.53
CA LYS A 74 -4.73 -22.64 8.23
C LYS A 74 -5.73 -22.97 7.14
N LEU A 75 -5.31 -23.62 6.06
CA LEU A 75 -6.19 -24.00 4.95
C LEU A 75 -7.28 -24.98 5.42
N ILE A 76 -6.93 -25.97 6.23
CA ILE A 76 -7.89 -26.94 6.79
C ILE A 76 -8.82 -26.25 7.80
N ALA A 77 -8.29 -25.38 8.66
CA ALA A 77 -9.05 -24.69 9.69
C ALA A 77 -10.04 -23.66 9.14
N TYR A 78 -9.65 -22.87 8.16
CA TYR A 78 -10.47 -21.79 7.59
C TYR A 78 -11.22 -22.20 6.32
N ARG A 79 -10.84 -23.31 5.66
CA ARG A 79 -11.48 -23.86 4.45
C ARG A 79 -11.71 -22.77 3.39
N GLN A 80 -12.95 -22.53 2.98
CA GLN A 80 -13.28 -21.49 1.99
C GLN A 80 -12.99 -20.06 2.48
N HIS A 81 -13.05 -19.82 3.81
CA HIS A 81 -12.72 -18.51 4.37
C HIS A 81 -11.23 -18.17 4.23
N PHE A 82 -10.36 -19.19 4.07
CA PHE A 82 -8.94 -18.99 3.82
C PHE A 82 -8.70 -18.07 2.62
N PHE A 83 -9.42 -18.31 1.51
CA PHE A 83 -9.24 -17.61 0.25
C PHE A 83 -9.86 -16.20 0.21
N ARG A 84 -10.60 -15.79 1.24
CA ARG A 84 -11.14 -14.42 1.36
C ARG A 84 -10.14 -13.42 1.92
N SER A 85 -9.05 -13.90 2.53
CA SER A 85 -8.00 -13.04 3.09
C SER A 85 -6.85 -12.87 2.10
N GLY A 86 -6.56 -11.62 1.71
CA GLY A 86 -5.41 -11.31 0.85
C GLY A 86 -4.06 -11.75 1.44
N TRP A 87 -3.94 -11.75 2.77
CA TRP A 87 -2.73 -12.20 3.48
C TRP A 87 -2.49 -13.70 3.38
N ASN A 88 -3.57 -14.49 3.34
CA ASN A 88 -3.47 -15.94 3.16
C ASN A 88 -3.05 -16.30 1.73
N TRP A 89 -3.56 -15.56 0.74
CA TRP A 89 -3.10 -15.67 -0.66
C TRP A 89 -1.62 -15.30 -0.79
N PHE A 90 -1.20 -14.23 -0.14
CA PHE A 90 0.20 -13.82 -0.10
C PHE A 90 1.10 -14.93 0.48
N ASP A 91 0.76 -15.46 1.65
CA ASP A 91 1.50 -16.56 2.27
C ASP A 91 1.55 -17.81 1.37
N LEU A 92 0.44 -18.13 0.70
CA LEU A 92 0.35 -19.27 -0.21
C LEU A 92 1.28 -19.11 -1.42
N ILE A 93 1.27 -17.94 -2.06
CA ILE A 93 2.17 -17.65 -3.19
C ILE A 93 3.64 -17.76 -2.76
N ILE A 94 3.98 -17.20 -1.61
CA ILE A 94 5.35 -17.21 -1.10
C ILE A 94 5.82 -18.63 -0.76
N VAL A 95 4.99 -19.45 -0.13
CA VAL A 95 5.32 -20.86 0.17
C VAL A 95 5.46 -21.66 -1.13
N LEU A 96 4.57 -21.47 -2.11
CA LEU A 96 4.67 -22.14 -3.41
C LEU A 96 5.96 -21.76 -4.16
N LEU A 97 6.30 -20.47 -4.21
CA LEU A 97 7.55 -19.99 -4.81
C LEU A 97 8.79 -20.56 -4.10
N SER A 98 8.71 -20.76 -2.78
CA SER A 98 9.81 -21.30 -1.99
C SER A 98 10.09 -22.79 -2.28
N TRP A 99 9.08 -23.56 -2.70
CA TRP A 99 9.21 -24.96 -3.10
C TRP A 99 9.72 -25.16 -4.52
N LEU A 100 9.80 -24.11 -5.34
CA LEU A 100 10.23 -24.25 -6.73
C LEU A 100 11.65 -24.83 -6.83
N PRO A 101 11.86 -25.78 -7.77
CA PRO A 101 13.12 -26.50 -7.90
C PRO A 101 14.29 -25.56 -8.24
N THR A 102 15.46 -25.87 -7.69
CA THR A 102 16.68 -25.06 -7.77
C THR A 102 17.47 -25.20 -9.07
N SER A 103 17.10 -26.16 -9.93
CA SER A 103 17.83 -26.55 -11.13
C SER A 103 17.09 -26.16 -12.42
N GLY A 104 17.85 -25.88 -13.47
CA GLY A 104 17.34 -25.60 -14.82
C GLY A 104 17.20 -24.11 -15.18
N PRO A 105 16.50 -23.80 -16.28
CA PRO A 105 16.37 -22.43 -16.84
C PRO A 105 15.74 -21.42 -15.88
N LEU A 106 15.05 -21.90 -14.85
CA LEU A 106 14.37 -21.10 -13.84
C LEU A 106 15.26 -20.81 -12.61
N ALA A 107 16.59 -20.89 -12.76
CA ALA A 107 17.53 -20.62 -11.66
C ALA A 107 17.35 -19.22 -11.03
N VAL A 108 16.88 -18.23 -11.80
CA VAL A 108 16.53 -16.88 -11.29
C VAL A 108 15.42 -16.95 -10.24
N LEU A 109 14.49 -17.93 -10.32
CA LEU A 109 13.42 -18.10 -9.34
C LEU A 109 13.96 -18.48 -7.95
N ARG A 110 15.20 -18.95 -7.86
CA ARG A 110 15.90 -19.13 -6.58
C ARG A 110 15.98 -17.83 -5.79
N ALA A 111 16.20 -16.69 -6.46
CA ALA A 111 16.29 -15.41 -5.81
C ALA A 111 14.97 -15.04 -5.10
N PHE A 112 13.82 -15.45 -5.65
CA PHE A 112 12.52 -15.19 -5.03
C PHE A 112 12.32 -15.85 -3.67
N ARG A 113 13.19 -16.79 -3.28
CA ARG A 113 13.21 -17.34 -1.91
C ARG A 113 13.47 -16.26 -0.86
N ILE A 114 14.15 -15.17 -1.20
CA ILE A 114 14.32 -14.01 -0.30
C ILE A 114 12.98 -13.37 0.06
N LEU A 115 11.99 -13.47 -0.84
CA LEU A 115 10.66 -12.92 -0.62
C LEU A 115 9.96 -13.60 0.55
N ARG A 116 10.40 -14.79 0.99
CA ARG A 116 9.80 -15.44 2.17
C ARG A 116 10.01 -14.65 3.47
N VAL A 117 11.01 -13.78 3.53
CA VAL A 117 11.17 -12.83 4.64
C VAL A 117 10.00 -11.84 4.70
N LEU A 118 9.38 -11.53 3.55
CA LEU A 118 8.21 -10.65 3.47
C LEU A 118 6.96 -11.24 4.15
N ARG A 119 6.96 -12.54 4.52
CA ARG A 119 5.92 -13.11 5.41
C ARG A 119 5.87 -12.42 6.76
N LEU A 120 6.92 -11.70 7.17
CA LEU A 120 6.84 -10.84 8.35
C LEU A 120 5.69 -9.83 8.22
N PHE A 121 5.42 -9.32 7.02
CA PHE A 121 4.30 -8.42 6.74
C PHE A 121 2.94 -9.09 6.96
N SER A 122 2.81 -10.36 6.58
CA SER A 122 1.59 -11.12 6.78
C SER A 122 1.47 -11.67 8.21
N VAL A 123 2.51 -11.82 9.01
CA VAL A 123 2.37 -12.39 10.38
C VAL A 123 2.28 -11.30 11.43
N VAL A 124 2.95 -10.16 11.24
CA VAL A 124 2.98 -9.06 12.23
C VAL A 124 1.78 -8.13 12.05
N PRO A 125 0.84 -8.04 13.02
CA PRO A 125 -0.38 -7.25 12.88
C PRO A 125 -0.14 -5.75 12.66
N GLN A 126 0.96 -5.22 13.20
CA GLN A 126 1.35 -3.82 12.99
C GLN A 126 1.74 -3.56 11.52
N MET A 127 2.50 -4.48 10.91
CA MET A 127 2.87 -4.38 9.49
C MET A 127 1.65 -4.49 8.58
N ARG A 128 0.73 -5.42 8.90
CA ARG A 128 -0.56 -5.53 8.19
C ARG A 128 -1.35 -4.22 8.25
N ARG A 129 -1.37 -3.55 9.40
CA ARG A 129 -2.05 -2.26 9.57
C ARG A 129 -1.41 -1.17 8.71
N VAL A 130 -0.08 -1.05 8.73
CA VAL A 130 0.64 -0.06 7.91
C VAL A 130 0.39 -0.28 6.42
N ILE A 131 0.56 -1.51 5.94
CA ILE A 131 0.35 -1.84 4.52
C ILE A 131 -1.13 -1.72 4.14
N GLY A 132 -2.05 -2.11 5.03
CA GLY A 132 -3.49 -1.96 4.84
C GLY A 132 -3.88 -0.49 4.72
N ALA A 133 -3.35 0.39 5.57
CA ALA A 133 -3.57 1.84 5.49
C ALA A 133 -3.05 2.42 4.17
N LEU A 134 -1.84 2.05 3.75
CA LEU A 134 -1.32 2.44 2.42
C LEU A 134 -2.22 1.93 1.28
N GLY A 135 -2.73 0.71 1.41
CA GLY A 135 -3.65 0.10 0.44
C GLY A 135 -5.01 0.79 0.36
N HIS A 136 -5.53 1.32 1.47
CA HIS A 136 -6.81 2.02 1.50
C HIS A 136 -6.78 3.38 0.80
N SER A 137 -5.62 4.04 0.73
CA SER A 137 -5.47 5.31 0.00
C SER A 137 -5.27 5.11 -1.52
N LEU A 138 -4.86 3.91 -1.97
CA LEU A 138 -4.64 3.64 -3.40
C LEU A 138 -5.89 3.81 -4.28
N PRO A 139 -7.08 3.30 -3.92
CA PRO A 139 -8.31 3.44 -4.71
C PRO A 139 -8.67 4.91 -5.00
N GLY A 140 -8.52 5.81 -4.02
CA GLY A 140 -8.81 7.23 -4.17
C GLY A 140 -7.97 7.91 -5.27
N MET A 141 -6.83 7.31 -5.61
CA MET A 141 -5.88 7.82 -6.58
C MET A 141 -5.77 7.00 -7.85
N ALA A 142 -6.52 5.90 -7.96
CA ALA A 142 -6.45 5.01 -9.12
C ALA A 142 -6.74 5.76 -10.43
N SER A 143 -7.59 6.80 -10.38
CA SER A 143 -7.86 7.70 -11.50
C SER A 143 -6.61 8.46 -11.97
N VAL A 144 -5.88 9.08 -11.04
CA VAL A 144 -4.66 9.84 -11.34
C VAL A 144 -3.56 8.91 -11.85
N VAL A 145 -3.37 7.76 -11.20
CA VAL A 145 -2.40 6.74 -11.64
C VAL A 145 -2.76 6.22 -13.03
N GLY A 146 -4.04 6.01 -13.32
CA GLY A 146 -4.51 5.59 -14.64
C GLY A 146 -4.23 6.62 -15.73
N VAL A 147 -4.53 7.90 -15.48
CA VAL A 147 -4.23 9.01 -16.40
C VAL A 147 -2.73 9.13 -16.64
N LEU A 148 -1.92 9.10 -15.57
CA LEU A 148 -0.47 9.14 -15.67
C LEU A 148 0.06 7.94 -16.46
N GLY A 149 -0.46 6.73 -16.23
CA GLY A 149 -0.10 5.53 -16.97
C GLY A 149 -0.40 5.62 -18.47
N ILE A 150 -1.54 6.22 -18.85
CA ILE A 150 -1.88 6.47 -20.27
C ILE A 150 -0.88 7.46 -20.89
N ILE A 151 -0.64 8.59 -20.23
CA ILE A 151 0.33 9.61 -20.69
C ILE A 151 1.70 8.97 -20.87
N PHE A 152 2.12 8.16 -19.90
CA PHE A 152 3.40 7.47 -19.90
C PHE A 152 3.51 6.47 -21.06
N TYR A 153 2.49 5.64 -21.28
CA TYR A 153 2.47 4.68 -22.38
C TYR A 153 2.48 5.36 -23.76
N VAL A 154 1.64 6.38 -23.96
CA VAL A 154 1.60 7.15 -25.21
C VAL A 154 2.94 7.82 -25.48
N SER A 155 3.54 8.39 -24.44
CA SER A 155 4.87 9.01 -24.50
C SER A 155 5.95 7.98 -24.88
N ALA A 156 5.92 6.78 -24.29
CA ALA A 156 6.87 5.71 -24.61
C ALA A 156 6.78 5.30 -26.08
N VAL A 157 5.56 5.08 -26.60
CA VAL A 157 5.34 4.78 -28.03
C VAL A 157 5.84 5.92 -28.92
N LEU A 158 5.58 7.17 -28.54
CA LEU A 158 5.97 8.34 -29.32
C LEU A 158 7.50 8.45 -29.44
N VAL A 159 8.25 8.38 -28.34
CA VAL A 159 9.72 8.49 -28.39
C VAL A 159 10.37 7.28 -29.07
N THR A 160 9.77 6.08 -28.95
CA THR A 160 10.22 4.91 -29.73
C THR A 160 10.15 5.20 -31.23
N LYS A 161 9.07 5.84 -31.69
CA LYS A 161 8.86 6.16 -33.09
C LYS A 161 9.67 7.37 -33.57
N LEU A 162 9.88 8.36 -32.71
CA LEU A 162 10.61 9.58 -33.07
C LEU A 162 12.13 9.39 -33.06
N PHE A 163 12.66 8.69 -32.05
CA PHE A 163 14.10 8.61 -31.80
C PHE A 163 14.65 7.19 -31.98
N GLY A 164 13.88 6.17 -31.62
CA GLY A 164 14.33 4.77 -31.58
C GLY A 164 14.72 4.15 -32.92
N THR A 165 14.27 4.70 -34.05
CA THR A 165 14.65 4.22 -35.39
C THR A 165 15.95 4.84 -35.91
N HIS A 166 16.57 5.75 -35.16
CA HIS A 166 17.82 6.39 -35.56
C HIS A 166 18.99 5.38 -35.46
N PRO A 167 19.99 5.42 -36.36
CA PRO A 167 21.14 4.52 -36.30
C PRO A 167 22.09 4.72 -35.10
N ASP A 168 21.93 5.83 -34.36
CA ASP A 168 22.77 6.15 -33.21
C ASP A 168 22.58 5.14 -32.07
N ALA A 169 23.70 4.69 -31.49
CA ALA A 169 23.70 3.64 -30.47
C ALA A 169 22.92 4.06 -29.21
N ASN A 170 23.05 5.32 -28.78
CA ASN A 170 22.34 5.81 -27.61
C ASN A 170 20.83 5.88 -27.86
N MET A 171 20.42 6.31 -29.07
CA MET A 171 19.00 6.34 -29.43
C MET A 171 18.37 4.94 -29.47
N GLN A 172 19.11 3.93 -29.92
CA GLN A 172 18.63 2.54 -29.89
C GLN A 172 18.59 1.97 -28.47
N GLU A 173 19.58 2.30 -27.63
CA GLU A 173 19.60 1.87 -26.24
C GLU A 173 18.43 2.47 -25.44
N TRP A 174 18.19 3.77 -25.58
CA TRP A 174 17.18 4.49 -24.80
C TRP A 174 15.77 4.37 -25.39
N PHE A 175 15.65 4.36 -26.72
CA PHE A 175 14.35 4.46 -27.39
C PHE A 175 14.08 3.35 -28.40
N GLY A 176 14.99 2.39 -28.60
CA GLY A 176 14.86 1.35 -29.65
C GLY A 176 13.70 0.37 -29.45
N SER A 177 13.13 0.31 -28.24
CA SER A 177 11.89 -0.43 -27.96
C SER A 177 10.98 0.35 -27.03
N ILE A 178 9.71 -0.07 -26.96
CA ILE A 178 8.74 0.52 -26.02
C ILE A 178 9.21 0.34 -24.57
N GLY A 179 9.82 -0.80 -24.24
CA GLY A 179 10.35 -1.07 -22.89
C GLY A 179 11.54 -0.19 -22.53
N ALA A 180 12.49 -0.02 -23.46
CA ALA A 180 13.61 0.90 -23.31
C ALA A 180 13.10 2.35 -23.13
N SER A 181 12.18 2.76 -24.00
CA SER A 181 11.56 4.09 -23.93
C SER A 181 10.84 4.33 -22.61
N ALA A 182 10.09 3.34 -22.13
CA ALA A 182 9.41 3.42 -20.84
C ALA A 182 10.42 3.54 -19.69
N TYR A 183 11.54 2.82 -19.73
CA TYR A 183 12.58 2.94 -18.71
C TYR A 183 13.26 4.32 -18.74
N THR A 184 13.64 4.81 -19.92
CA THR A 184 14.23 6.15 -20.08
C THR A 184 13.25 7.26 -19.66
N LEU A 185 11.97 7.16 -20.01
CA LEU A 185 10.97 8.12 -19.57
C LEU A 185 10.72 8.05 -18.05
N PHE A 186 10.90 6.89 -17.42
CA PHE A 186 10.86 6.76 -15.96
C PHE A 186 12.04 7.51 -15.33
N GLN A 187 13.25 7.34 -15.86
CA GLN A 187 14.44 8.10 -15.46
C GLN A 187 14.25 9.61 -15.65
N VAL A 188 13.68 10.04 -16.78
CA VAL A 188 13.34 11.46 -17.02
C VAL A 188 12.30 11.97 -16.02
N MET A 189 11.28 11.17 -15.70
CA MET A 189 10.25 11.51 -14.72
C MET A 189 10.82 11.68 -13.30
N THR A 190 11.84 10.90 -12.92
CA THR A 190 12.54 11.06 -11.63
C THR A 190 13.57 12.20 -11.64
N LEU A 191 13.70 12.92 -12.77
CA LEU A 191 14.67 13.98 -13.01
C LEU A 191 16.13 13.52 -12.91
N GLU A 192 16.39 12.22 -12.95
CA GLU A 192 17.73 11.66 -12.87
C GLU A 192 18.42 11.85 -14.22
N SER A 193 19.49 12.66 -14.23
CA SER A 193 20.30 12.95 -15.43
C SER A 193 19.50 13.31 -16.69
N TRP A 194 18.26 13.80 -16.56
CA TRP A 194 17.34 13.94 -17.68
C TRP A 194 17.88 14.88 -18.77
N SER A 195 18.55 15.97 -18.40
CA SER A 195 19.09 16.93 -19.35
C SER A 195 20.45 16.47 -19.90
N MET A 196 21.45 16.28 -19.04
CA MET A 196 22.82 15.97 -19.47
C MET A 196 22.96 14.54 -20.03
N GLY A 197 22.22 13.58 -19.48
CA GLY A 197 22.31 12.18 -19.86
C GLY A 197 21.41 11.79 -21.03
N ILE A 198 20.26 12.45 -21.22
CA ILE A 198 19.27 12.06 -22.24
C ILE A 198 19.00 13.20 -23.22
N VAL A 199 18.42 14.32 -22.77
CA VAL A 199 17.84 15.33 -23.68
C VAL A 199 18.91 16.09 -24.45
N ARG A 200 20.07 16.44 -23.87
CA ARG A 200 21.15 17.15 -24.57
C ARG A 200 21.77 16.30 -25.68
N PRO A 201 22.19 15.05 -25.44
CA PRO A 201 22.61 14.15 -26.52
C PRO A 201 21.51 13.95 -27.57
N THR A 202 20.25 13.83 -27.14
CA THR A 202 19.12 13.73 -28.09
C THR A 202 18.97 15.00 -28.92
N MET A 203 19.24 16.20 -28.37
CA MET A 203 19.18 17.47 -29.09
C MET A 203 20.28 17.65 -30.13
N GLU A 204 21.42 16.98 -29.98
CA GLU A 204 22.49 16.99 -31.00
C GLU A 204 22.01 16.35 -32.31
N LEU A 205 21.12 15.36 -32.23
CA LEU A 205 20.51 14.68 -33.37
C LEU A 205 19.13 15.26 -33.74
N PHE A 206 18.35 15.66 -32.74
CA PHE A 206 16.98 16.14 -32.84
C PHE A 206 16.82 17.46 -32.09
N PRO A 207 17.16 18.62 -32.69
CA PRO A 207 17.27 19.90 -31.96
C PRO A 207 15.97 20.37 -31.29
N TRP A 208 14.83 19.84 -31.70
CA TRP A 208 13.49 20.21 -31.18
C TRP A 208 12.95 19.20 -30.16
N SER A 209 13.73 18.18 -29.78
CA SER A 209 13.33 17.14 -28.82
C SER A 209 12.93 17.70 -27.45
N TRP A 210 13.46 18.85 -27.05
CA TRP A 210 13.04 19.55 -25.82
C TRP A 210 11.54 19.88 -25.80
N LEU A 211 10.90 20.08 -26.96
CA LEU A 211 9.46 20.36 -27.08
C LEU A 211 8.61 19.16 -26.65
N PHE A 212 9.17 17.96 -26.67
CA PHE A 212 8.55 16.77 -26.10
C PHE A 212 8.92 16.61 -24.61
N PHE A 213 10.23 16.63 -24.29
CA PHE A 213 10.69 16.27 -22.94
C PHE A 213 10.31 17.30 -21.87
N VAL A 214 10.35 18.60 -22.18
CA VAL A 214 10.02 19.63 -21.18
C VAL A 214 8.54 19.58 -20.79
N PRO A 215 7.56 19.56 -21.73
CA PRO A 215 6.16 19.37 -21.36
C PRO A 215 5.90 18.03 -20.66
N PHE A 216 6.54 16.94 -21.10
CA PHE A 216 6.45 15.65 -20.42
C PHE A 216 6.84 15.78 -18.94
N ILE A 217 8.01 16.36 -18.65
CA ILE A 217 8.51 16.58 -17.28
C ILE A 217 7.54 17.42 -16.47
N ILE A 218 7.04 18.53 -17.02
CA ILE A 218 6.10 19.42 -16.29
C ILE A 218 4.83 18.65 -15.92
N ILE A 219 4.24 17.93 -16.89
CA ILE A 219 3.00 17.18 -16.69
C ILE A 219 3.21 16.05 -15.68
N THR A 220 4.26 15.24 -15.82
CA THR A 220 4.50 14.10 -14.93
C THR A 220 4.91 14.54 -13.53
N SER A 221 5.76 15.57 -13.41
CA SER A 221 6.17 16.08 -12.09
C SER A 221 4.97 16.69 -11.35
N PHE A 222 4.13 17.45 -12.05
CA PHE A 222 2.90 17.99 -11.47
C PHE A 222 1.93 16.89 -11.06
N ALA A 223 1.74 15.87 -11.90
CA ALA A 223 0.88 14.73 -11.60
C ALA A 223 1.36 13.94 -10.36
N VAL A 224 2.67 13.68 -10.26
CA VAL A 224 3.27 12.99 -9.10
C VAL A 224 3.15 13.84 -7.83
N LEU A 225 3.34 15.15 -7.92
CA LEU A 225 3.14 16.04 -6.78
C LEU A 225 1.68 16.04 -6.30
N ASN A 226 0.73 16.14 -7.23
CA ASN A 226 -0.70 16.08 -6.91
C ASN A 226 -1.12 14.71 -6.36
N LEU A 227 -0.51 13.63 -6.83
CA LEU A 227 -0.70 12.30 -6.26
C LEU A 227 -0.28 12.31 -4.78
N PHE A 228 0.91 12.83 -4.47
CA PHE A 228 1.42 12.88 -3.10
C PHE A 228 0.56 13.77 -2.18
N ILE A 229 0.16 14.95 -2.67
CA ILE A 229 -0.78 15.83 -1.95
C ILE A 229 -2.11 15.10 -1.73
N GLY A 230 -2.62 14.37 -2.74
CA GLY A 230 -3.82 13.55 -2.63
C GLY A 230 -3.73 12.51 -1.53
N ILE A 231 -2.63 11.76 -1.43
CA ILE A 231 -2.39 10.78 -0.34
C ILE A 231 -2.45 11.46 1.02
N ILE A 232 -1.76 12.58 1.17
CA ILE A 232 -1.66 13.28 2.44
C ILE A 232 -3.03 13.83 2.85
N VAL A 233 -3.76 14.43 1.91
CA VAL A 233 -5.10 14.99 2.17
C VAL A 233 -6.07 13.88 2.56
N ASP A 234 -6.08 12.76 1.83
CA ASP A 234 -6.90 11.58 2.15
C ASP A 234 -6.57 11.03 3.55
N ALA A 235 -5.29 10.85 3.87
CA ALA A 235 -4.86 10.39 5.19
C ALA A 235 -5.24 11.36 6.32
N MET A 236 -5.10 12.68 6.11
CA MET A 236 -5.50 13.70 7.06
C MET A 236 -7.01 13.75 7.27
N GLN A 237 -7.80 13.53 6.21
CA GLN A 237 -9.26 13.46 6.30
C GLN A 237 -9.71 12.25 7.12
N VAL A 238 -9.15 11.06 6.86
CA VAL A 238 -9.45 9.85 7.65
C VAL A 238 -9.12 10.06 9.13
N MET A 239 -7.96 10.64 9.44
CA MET A 239 -7.61 10.95 10.85
C MET A 239 -8.56 11.97 11.47
N HIS A 240 -8.97 12.99 10.73
CA HIS A 240 -9.91 13.99 11.22
C HIS A 240 -11.30 13.39 11.48
N GLU A 241 -11.79 12.52 10.60
CA GLU A 241 -13.06 11.79 10.78
C GLU A 241 -13.02 10.86 12.00
N GLU A 242 -11.91 10.15 12.22
CA GLU A 242 -11.71 9.35 13.43
C GLU A 242 -11.70 10.19 14.71
N ASP A 243 -11.02 11.34 14.70
CA ASP A 243 -10.95 12.24 15.87
C ASP A 243 -12.30 12.88 16.18
N VAL A 244 -13.05 13.35 15.18
CA VAL A 244 -14.41 13.88 15.31
C VAL A 244 -15.36 12.80 15.87
N SER A 245 -15.21 11.55 15.42
CA SER A 245 -16.01 10.43 15.93
C SER A 245 -15.71 10.10 17.39
N ARG A 246 -14.44 10.25 17.82
CA ARG A 246 -14.01 10.00 19.21
C ARG A 246 -14.34 11.16 20.15
N HIS A 247 -14.34 12.39 19.64
CA HIS A 247 -14.61 13.60 20.40
C HIS A 247 -15.69 14.43 19.68
N PRO A 248 -16.98 14.09 19.85
CA PRO A 248 -18.09 14.77 19.19
C PRO A 248 -18.15 16.27 19.50
N GLU A 249 -17.67 16.67 20.68
CA GLU A 249 -17.57 18.08 21.10
C GLU A 249 -16.54 18.90 20.31
N SER A 250 -15.58 18.23 19.66
CA SER A 250 -14.56 18.86 18.79
C SER A 250 -14.99 18.94 17.33
N ALA A 251 -16.14 18.37 16.98
CA ALA A 251 -16.71 18.47 15.65
C ALA A 251 -17.01 19.95 15.32
N PRO A 252 -16.68 20.43 14.12
CA PRO A 252 -17.15 21.74 13.69
C PRO A 252 -18.68 21.77 13.75
N ALA A 253 -19.24 22.76 14.46
CA ALA A 253 -20.68 22.86 14.69
C ALA A 253 -21.44 22.75 13.35
N SER A 254 -22.35 21.77 13.26
CA SER A 254 -23.15 21.58 12.06
C SER A 254 -24.02 22.81 11.80
N LYS A 255 -24.43 23.01 10.55
CA LYS A 255 -25.42 24.06 10.22
C LYS A 255 -26.69 23.92 11.05
N GLU A 256 -27.09 22.69 11.37
CA GLU A 256 -28.23 22.43 12.26
C GLU A 256 -27.97 22.86 13.71
N ASP A 257 -26.75 22.68 14.22
CA ASP A 257 -26.38 23.10 15.57
C ASP A 257 -26.36 24.62 15.68
N ILE A 258 -25.82 25.29 14.65
CA ILE A 258 -25.85 26.76 14.55
C ILE A 258 -27.29 27.28 14.49
N GLN A 259 -28.17 26.64 13.73
CA GLN A 259 -29.58 27.02 13.65
C GLN A 259 -30.31 26.80 14.99
N LYS A 260 -30.06 25.69 15.68
CA LYS A 260 -30.61 25.44 17.03
C LYS A 260 -30.11 26.49 18.02
N LEU A 261 -28.83 26.84 17.97
CA LEU A 261 -28.24 27.86 18.84
C LEU A 261 -28.83 29.25 18.55
N GLN A 262 -28.99 29.60 17.26
CA GLN A 262 -29.65 30.85 16.85
C GLN A 262 -31.10 30.91 17.34
N ALA A 263 -31.86 29.82 17.20
CA ALA A 263 -33.23 29.75 17.70
C ALA A 263 -33.30 29.87 19.24
N GLN A 264 -32.36 29.25 19.96
CA GLN A 264 -32.26 29.39 21.42
C GLN A 264 -31.91 30.81 21.85
N LEU A 265 -30.96 31.46 21.15
CA LEU A 265 -30.59 32.85 21.41
C LEU A 265 -31.78 33.79 21.16
N GLN A 266 -32.51 33.59 20.07
CA GLN A 266 -33.68 34.40 19.74
C GLN A 266 -34.77 34.24 20.80
N ALA A 267 -35.05 33.01 21.24
CA ALA A 267 -35.99 32.76 22.33
C ALA A 267 -35.55 33.35 23.69
N LEU A 268 -34.24 33.41 23.96
CA LEU A 268 -33.69 34.08 25.14
C LEU A 268 -33.84 35.59 25.07
N THR A 269 -33.57 36.19 23.90
CA THR A 269 -33.76 37.63 23.66
C THR A 269 -35.23 38.02 23.85
N ASP A 270 -36.15 37.24 23.27
CA ASP A 270 -37.60 37.49 23.41
C ASP A 270 -38.04 37.44 24.89
N LYS A 271 -37.54 36.48 25.66
CA LYS A 271 -37.82 36.38 27.11
C LYS A 271 -37.26 37.57 27.90
N LEU A 272 -36.06 38.05 27.56
CA LEU A 272 -35.45 39.22 28.18
C LEU A 272 -36.25 40.50 27.89
N ASP A 273 -36.75 40.66 26.67
CA ASP A 273 -37.58 41.81 26.30
C ASP A 273 -38.95 41.77 26.98
N MET A 274 -39.55 40.59 27.12
CA MET A 274 -40.77 40.40 27.92
C MET A 274 -40.55 40.74 29.40
N ALA A 275 -39.44 40.30 30.00
CA ALA A 275 -39.11 40.61 31.39
C ALA A 275 -38.89 42.12 31.60
N LYS A 276 -38.14 42.78 30.71
CA LYS A 276 -37.96 44.25 30.75
C LYS A 276 -39.28 45.01 30.63
N ASN A 277 -40.20 44.57 29.77
CA ASN A 277 -41.51 45.19 29.63
C ASN A 277 -42.42 44.98 30.85
N ASN A 278 -42.27 43.86 31.57
CA ASN A 278 -42.99 43.61 32.81
C ASN A 278 -42.45 44.45 33.98
N ASP A 279 -41.14 44.60 34.12
CA ASP A 279 -40.53 45.50 35.13
C ASP A 279 -40.93 46.96 34.92
N LYS A 280 -41.03 47.40 33.65
CA LYS A 280 -41.49 48.76 33.31
C LYS A 280 -42.97 49.00 33.65
N LYS A 281 -43.78 47.94 33.77
CA LYS A 281 -45.18 48.00 34.16
C LYS A 281 -45.41 47.89 35.67
N SER A 282 -44.49 47.32 36.44
CA SER A 282 -44.59 47.21 37.91
C SER A 282 -43.91 48.35 38.68
N GLY A 283 -43.22 49.25 37.98
CA GLY A 283 -42.54 50.43 38.56
C GLY A 283 -43.38 51.71 38.58
N ILE A 284 -44.70 51.63 38.41
CA ILE A 284 -45.69 52.71 38.59
C ILE A 284 -46.69 52.23 39.63
#